data_AF-A0A9N9CHH0-F1
#
_entry.id   AF-A0A9N9CHH0-F1
#
_cell.length_a   1.000
_cell.length_b   1.000
_cell.length_c   1.000
_cell.angle_alpha   90.00
_cell.angle_beta   90.00
_cell.angle_gamma   90.00
#
_symmetry.space_group_name_H-M   'P 1'
#
loop_
_entity.id
_entity.type
_entity.pdbx_description
1 polymer ?
#
loop_
_entity_poly.entity_id
_entity_poly.type
_entity_poly.pdbx_seq_one_letter_code
_entity_poly.pdbx_strand_id
1 'polypeptide(L)'
;MPDGSALLTNTGNNSSLKNQGINYIIHTVPRHRDSSASDEEFVEIAVKAVQNSIILADREKINKLAICFVAGKIYRGTCNPEKLAEGIVCDGDETIFDALVFNPKGNRNIIVKAGDICDKSTHGAEAIVNSENAGMN
;
A
#
# COMPACT_ATOMS: atom_id res chain seq x y z
N MET A 1 -6.19 13.17 -6.73
CA MET A 1 -5.57 12.16 -7.62
C MET A 1 -6.64 11.15 -8.05
N PRO A 2 -6.53 10.50 -9.21
CA PRO A 2 -7.51 9.51 -9.65
C PRO A 2 -7.53 8.26 -8.75
N ASP A 3 -8.69 7.61 -8.64
CA ASP A 3 -8.81 6.34 -7.93
C ASP A 3 -7.86 5.27 -8.53
N GLY A 4 -7.25 4.49 -7.65
CA GLY A 4 -6.28 3.46 -8.01
C GLY A 4 -4.89 4.00 -8.37
N SER A 5 -4.64 5.31 -8.28
CA SER A 5 -3.32 5.87 -8.59
C SER A 5 -2.34 5.83 -7.41
N ALA A 6 -1.06 6.08 -7.71
CA ALA A 6 0.01 6.16 -6.72
C ALA A 6 0.93 7.37 -7.01
N LEU A 7 1.45 8.01 -5.97
CA LEU A 7 2.36 9.16 -6.03
C LEU A 7 3.52 8.99 -5.06
N LEU A 8 4.76 9.14 -5.53
CA LEU A 8 5.94 9.09 -4.69
C LEU A 8 6.32 10.48 -4.17
N THR A 9 6.65 10.57 -2.89
CA THR A 9 7.21 11.76 -2.26
C THR A 9 8.38 11.39 -1.34
N ASN A 10 9.27 12.34 -1.07
CA ASN A 10 10.32 12.17 -0.07
C ASN A 10 9.74 12.38 1.35
N THR A 11 10.26 11.67 2.34
CA THR A 11 9.83 11.81 3.76
C THR A 11 10.25 13.14 4.41
N GLY A 12 10.92 14.04 3.69
CA GLY A 12 11.46 15.30 4.22
C GLY A 12 12.71 15.10 5.08
N ASN A 13 13.59 16.10 5.15
CA ASN A 13 14.93 15.93 5.72
C ASN A 13 14.97 15.77 7.25
N ASN A 14 13.94 16.24 7.96
CA ASN A 14 13.89 16.25 9.43
C ASN A 14 12.76 15.38 10.02
N SER A 15 12.18 14.47 9.24
CA SER A 15 11.10 13.62 9.75
C SER A 15 11.63 12.43 10.55
N SER A 16 10.81 11.94 11.48
CA SER A 16 11.07 10.69 12.22
C SER A 16 11.25 9.50 11.27
N LEU A 17 10.53 9.47 10.15
CA LEU A 17 10.66 8.44 9.12
C LEU A 17 12.04 8.48 8.44
N LYS A 18 12.52 9.68 8.08
CA LYS A 18 13.85 9.84 7.47
C LYS A 18 14.96 9.42 8.42
N ASN A 19 14.85 9.76 9.70
CA ASN A 19 15.81 9.36 10.73
C ASN A 19 15.87 7.84 10.94
N GLN A 20 14.74 7.15 10.71
CA GLN A 20 14.71 5.70 10.70
C GLN A 20 15.22 5.10 9.38
N GLY A 21 15.50 5.91 8.36
CA GLY A 21 15.96 5.45 7.05
C GLY A 21 14.82 4.99 6.13
N ILE A 22 13.60 5.46 6.37
CA ILE A 22 12.49 5.44 5.41
C ILE A 22 12.60 6.74 4.61
N ASN A 23 12.97 6.62 3.35
CA ASN A 23 13.31 7.76 2.49
C ASN A 23 12.12 8.30 1.72
N TYR A 24 11.12 7.46 1.45
CA TYR A 24 10.00 7.81 0.60
C TYR A 24 8.66 7.36 1.17
N ILE A 25 7.61 8.05 0.72
CA ILE A 25 6.21 7.69 0.93
C ILE A 25 5.57 7.57 -0.45
N ILE A 26 4.95 6.43 -0.71
CA ILE A 26 4.06 6.24 -1.84
C ILE A 26 2.63 6.45 -1.33
N HIS A 27 2.02 7.54 -1.75
CA HIS A 27 0.62 7.82 -1.50
C HIS A 27 -0.21 7.06 -2.50
N THR A 28 -1.03 6.13 -2.02
CA THR A 28 -1.93 5.34 -2.85
C THR A 28 -3.37 5.80 -2.63
N VAL A 29 -4.17 5.79 -3.69
CA VAL A 29 -5.49 6.43 -3.68
C VAL A 29 -6.58 5.38 -3.84
N PRO A 30 -7.01 4.72 -2.76
CA PRO A 30 -8.21 3.92 -2.80
C PRO A 30 -9.45 4.83 -2.85
N ARG A 31 -10.56 4.28 -3.34
CA ARG A 31 -11.88 4.91 -3.22
C ARG A 31 -12.51 4.51 -1.88
N HIS A 32 -13.33 5.37 -1.28
CA HIS A 32 -14.18 4.99 -0.16
C HIS A 32 -15.26 3.99 -0.61
N ARG A 33 -15.54 2.96 0.19
CA ARG A 33 -16.53 1.91 -0.16
C ARG A 33 -17.90 2.48 -0.49
N ASP A 34 -18.36 3.47 0.28
CA ASP A 34 -19.67 4.12 0.06
C ASP A 34 -19.76 4.88 -1.27
N SER A 35 -18.63 5.13 -1.93
CA SER A 35 -18.55 5.74 -3.26
C SER A 35 -18.41 4.72 -4.39
N SER A 36 -18.41 3.42 -4.08
CA SER A 36 -18.40 2.33 -5.05
C SER A 36 -19.79 1.72 -5.21
N ALA A 37 -20.12 1.30 -6.43
CA ALA A 37 -21.38 0.62 -6.73
C ALA A 37 -21.46 -0.76 -6.04
N SER A 38 -20.32 -1.43 -5.85
CA SER A 38 -20.26 -2.74 -5.19
C SER A 38 -18.96 -2.96 -4.42
N ASP A 39 -18.91 -4.05 -3.64
CA ASP A 39 -17.70 -4.50 -2.96
C ASP A 39 -16.62 -4.87 -3.98
N GLU A 40 -17.00 -5.47 -5.11
CA GLU A 40 -16.08 -5.87 -6.19
C GLU A 40 -15.38 -4.65 -6.80
N GLU A 41 -16.14 -3.60 -7.14
CA GLU A 41 -15.54 -2.36 -7.69
C GLU A 41 -14.61 -1.70 -6.66
N PHE A 42 -15.01 -1.65 -5.39
CA PHE A 42 -14.18 -1.12 -4.31
C PHE A 42 -12.86 -1.90 -4.17
N VAL A 43 -12.93 -3.23 -4.16
CA VAL A 43 -11.75 -4.10 -4.08
C VAL A 43 -10.86 -3.91 -5.31
N GLU A 44 -11.43 -3.87 -6.52
CA GLU A 44 -10.67 -3.67 -7.76
C GLU A 44 -9.87 -2.35 -7.74
N ILE A 45 -10.48 -1.28 -7.23
CA ILE A 45 -9.79 0.02 -7.08
C ILE A 45 -8.66 -0.08 -6.06
N ALA A 46 -8.88 -0.73 -4.92
CA ALA A 46 -7.84 -0.92 -3.90
C ALA A 46 -6.65 -1.73 -4.44
N VAL A 47 -6.94 -2.80 -5.21
CA VAL A 47 -5.93 -3.62 -5.90
C VAL A 47 -5.11 -2.79 -6.87
N LYS A 48 -5.77 -2.01 -7.74
CA LYS A 48 -5.08 -1.10 -8.69
C LYS A 48 -4.16 -0.12 -7.97
N ALA A 49 -4.62 0.42 -6.84
CA ALA A 49 -3.84 1.35 -6.02
C ALA A 49 -2.53 0.72 -5.51
N VAL A 50 -2.61 -0.53 -5.04
CA VAL A 50 -1.47 -1.32 -4.55
C VAL A 50 -0.53 -1.69 -5.70
N GLN A 51 -1.07 -2.21 -6.81
CA GLN A 51 -0.28 -2.56 -8.00
C GLN A 51 0.49 -1.36 -8.54
N ASN A 52 -0.16 -0.19 -8.67
CA ASN A 52 0.50 1.03 -9.13
C ASN A 52 1.59 1.51 -8.16
N SER A 53 1.43 1.25 -6.86
CA SER A 53 2.48 1.53 -5.86
C SER A 53 3.70 0.65 -6.06
N ILE A 54 3.51 -0.64 -6.33
CA ILE A 54 4.60 -1.60 -6.61
C ILE A 54 5.33 -1.23 -7.91
N ILE A 55 4.57 -0.92 -8.98
CA ILE A 55 5.14 -0.48 -10.27
C ILE A 55 5.96 0.80 -10.10
N LEU A 56 5.46 1.76 -9.32
CA LEU A 56 6.17 3.00 -9.06
C LEU A 56 7.47 2.75 -8.29
N ALA A 57 7.45 1.88 -7.29
CA ALA A 57 8.64 1.51 -6.55
C ALA A 57 9.74 0.85 -7.41
N ASP A 58 9.35 -0.04 -8.33
CA ASP A 58 10.28 -0.67 -9.27
C ASP A 58 10.95 0.37 -10.18
N ARG A 59 10.15 1.29 -10.75
CA ARG A 59 10.65 2.39 -11.59
C ARG A 59 11.69 3.25 -10.87
N GLU A 60 11.48 3.46 -9.58
CA GLU A 60 12.31 4.28 -8.70
C GLU A 60 13.42 3.47 -8.00
N LYS A 61 13.57 2.19 -8.36
CA LYS A 61 14.58 1.26 -7.83
C LYS A 61 14.54 1.12 -6.31
N ILE A 62 13.34 1.18 -5.72
CA ILE A 62 13.13 0.97 -4.29
C ILE A 62 13.07 -0.54 -4.04
N ASN A 63 14.05 -1.07 -3.30
CA ASN A 63 14.20 -2.53 -3.17
C ASN A 63 13.22 -3.15 -2.17
N LYS A 64 12.70 -2.34 -1.24
CA LYS A 64 11.83 -2.81 -0.17
C LYS A 64 10.84 -1.73 0.23
N LEU A 65 9.55 -2.04 0.14
CA LEU A 65 8.47 -1.20 0.63
C LEU A 65 7.92 -1.74 1.97
N ALA A 66 7.01 -1.03 2.60
CA ALA A 66 6.02 -1.63 3.48
C ALA A 66 4.66 -1.10 3.03
N ILE A 67 3.64 -1.94 2.96
CA ILE A 67 2.30 -1.55 2.49
C ILE A 67 1.34 -1.69 3.67
N CYS A 68 0.67 -0.60 4.05
CA CYS A 68 -0.38 -0.69 5.07
C CYS A 68 -1.57 -1.48 4.51
N PHE A 69 -2.56 -1.81 5.34
CA PHE A 69 -3.79 -2.38 4.81
C PHE A 69 -4.57 -1.31 4.02
N VAL A 70 -4.30 -1.26 2.70
CA VAL A 70 -4.84 -0.24 1.80
C VAL A 70 -6.35 -0.35 1.73
N ALA A 71 -7.02 0.81 1.69
CA ALA A 71 -8.48 0.88 1.78
C ALA A 71 -9.04 0.22 3.06
N GLY A 72 -8.24 0.15 4.12
CA GLY A 72 -8.58 -0.50 5.39
C GLY A 72 -9.71 0.20 6.16
N LYS A 73 -9.70 0.09 7.49
CA LYS A 73 -10.86 0.44 8.36
C LYS A 73 -11.61 1.74 8.01
N ILE A 74 -10.90 2.80 7.63
CA ILE A 74 -11.49 4.10 7.31
C ILE A 74 -12.23 4.08 5.97
N TYR A 75 -11.73 3.37 4.95
CA TYR A 75 -12.31 3.36 3.60
C TYR A 75 -13.25 2.19 3.35
N ARG A 76 -13.03 1.06 4.03
CA ARG A 76 -13.71 -0.22 3.78
C ARG A 76 -15.22 -0.18 4.02
N GLY A 77 -15.73 0.72 4.86
CA GLY A 77 -17.13 0.71 5.26
C GLY A 77 -17.54 -0.67 5.77
N THR A 78 -18.61 -1.23 5.19
CA THR A 78 -19.13 -2.58 5.51
C THR A 78 -18.52 -3.71 4.69
N CYS A 79 -17.61 -3.44 3.75
CA CYS A 79 -17.01 -4.47 2.91
C CYS A 79 -16.26 -5.51 3.78
N ASN A 80 -16.38 -6.80 3.44
CA ASN A 80 -15.71 -7.87 4.18
C ASN A 80 -14.18 -7.66 4.18
N PRO A 81 -13.51 -7.60 5.36
CA PRO A 81 -12.07 -7.34 5.41
C PRO A 81 -11.24 -8.48 4.81
N GLU A 82 -11.72 -9.72 4.89
CA GLU A 82 -11.07 -10.88 4.29
C GLU A 82 -11.16 -10.82 2.77
N LYS A 83 -12.29 -10.39 2.20
CA LYS A 83 -12.44 -10.19 0.76
C LYS A 83 -11.54 -9.07 0.23
N LEU A 84 -11.42 -7.97 0.97
CA LEU A 84 -10.50 -6.90 0.63
C LEU A 84 -9.04 -7.35 0.72
N ALA A 85 -8.69 -8.06 1.79
CA ALA A 85 -7.37 -8.67 1.92
C ALA A 85 -7.14 -9.58 0.71
N GLU A 86 -8.00 -10.58 0.49
CA GLU A 86 -7.93 -11.51 -0.64
C GLU A 86 -7.79 -10.81 -1.99
N GLY A 87 -8.50 -9.72 -2.28
CA GLY A 87 -8.28 -8.98 -3.53
C GLY A 87 -6.87 -8.40 -3.62
N ILE A 88 -6.42 -7.70 -2.57
CA ILE A 88 -5.07 -7.10 -2.49
C ILE A 88 -4.00 -8.21 -2.57
N VAL A 89 -4.28 -9.39 -2.01
CA VAL A 89 -3.45 -10.60 -2.05
C VAL A 89 -3.38 -11.24 -3.43
N CYS A 90 -4.54 -11.62 -3.95
CA CYS A 90 -4.72 -12.63 -5.00
C CYS A 90 -4.79 -11.98 -6.38
N ASP A 91 -5.42 -10.82 -6.51
CA ASP A 91 -5.37 -10.03 -7.74
C ASP A 91 -4.19 -9.04 -7.74
N GLY A 92 -3.56 -8.88 -6.57
CA GLY A 92 -2.19 -8.39 -6.46
C GLY A 92 -1.11 -9.33 -7.03
N ASP A 93 -1.51 -10.52 -7.54
CA ASP A 93 -0.74 -11.69 -8.03
C ASP A 93 -0.76 -12.88 -7.02
N GLU A 94 -1.82 -13.70 -7.09
CA GLU A 94 -2.19 -15.01 -6.46
C GLU A 94 -1.59 -15.45 -5.11
N THR A 95 -0.94 -14.59 -4.34
CA THR A 95 -0.23 -15.02 -3.13
C THR A 95 -0.15 -13.93 -2.06
N ILE A 96 -0.55 -14.29 -0.82
CA ILE A 96 -0.24 -13.64 0.48
C ILE A 96 -0.95 -12.33 0.87
N PHE A 97 -1.51 -12.26 2.09
CA PHE A 97 -1.34 -11.09 2.95
C PHE A 97 -1.26 -11.48 4.40
N ASP A 98 -0.29 -10.81 4.98
CA ASP A 98 -0.38 -9.83 6.05
C ASP A 98 0.97 -9.03 5.86
N ALA A 99 1.15 -7.80 6.32
CA ALA A 99 1.99 -6.81 5.58
C ALA A 99 3.54 -7.02 5.56
N LEU A 100 4.19 -7.08 4.37
CA LEU A 100 5.62 -6.72 4.03
C LEU A 100 6.05 -7.09 2.59
N VAL A 101 6.92 -6.30 1.97
CA VAL A 101 7.03 -6.14 0.50
C VAL A 101 7.98 -7.02 -0.29
N PHE A 102 7.58 -7.20 -1.55
CA PHE A 102 8.36 -7.70 -2.66
C PHE A 102 9.52 -6.85 -3.21
N ASN A 103 10.67 -7.50 -3.31
CA ASN A 103 11.84 -7.09 -4.08
C ASN A 103 11.52 -7.05 -5.60
N PRO A 104 11.74 -5.93 -6.31
CA PRO A 104 11.49 -5.85 -7.75
C PRO A 104 12.47 -6.63 -8.63
N LYS A 105 13.50 -7.30 -8.09
CA LYS A 105 14.40 -8.16 -8.90
C LYS A 105 14.73 -9.49 -8.24
N GLY A 106 14.08 -10.54 -8.74
CA GLY A 106 14.43 -11.95 -8.52
C GLY A 106 13.73 -12.58 -7.30
N ASN A 107 12.85 -13.54 -7.57
CA ASN A 107 12.07 -14.38 -6.65
C ASN A 107 11.19 -13.67 -5.62
N ARG A 108 9.89 -13.87 -5.79
CA ARG A 108 8.86 -13.24 -5.01
C ARG A 108 8.45 -14.09 -3.76
N ASN A 109 9.04 -13.85 -2.56
CA ASN A 109 8.45 -14.06 -1.19
C ASN A 109 7.75 -12.85 -0.43
N ILE A 110 6.42 -12.89 -0.13
CA ILE A 110 5.72 -11.88 0.73
C ILE A 110 5.83 -12.35 2.17
N ILE A 111 6.07 -11.40 3.07
CA ILE A 111 6.21 -11.69 4.49
C ILE A 111 5.12 -10.94 5.23
N VAL A 112 4.58 -11.59 6.25
CA VAL A 112 3.49 -11.10 7.06
C VAL A 112 3.98 -10.63 8.41
N LYS A 113 3.70 -9.36 8.78
CA LYS A 113 3.95 -8.88 10.15
C LYS A 113 2.91 -7.88 10.65
N ALA A 114 2.43 -8.10 11.87
CA ALA A 114 1.76 -7.09 12.66
C ALA A 114 2.78 -6.11 13.25
N GLY A 115 2.48 -4.81 13.21
CA GLY A 115 3.32 -3.77 13.79
C GLY A 115 3.00 -2.37 13.29
N ASP A 116 3.78 -1.39 13.74
CA ASP A 116 3.73 -0.03 13.21
C ASP A 116 4.51 0.03 11.89
N ILE A 117 3.84 0.48 10.81
CA ILE A 117 4.46 0.66 9.49
C ILE A 117 5.49 1.80 9.47
N CYS A 118 5.47 2.67 10.48
CA CYS A 118 6.47 3.72 10.62
C CYS A 118 7.74 3.22 11.32
N ASP A 119 7.71 2.02 11.92
CA ASP A 119 8.84 1.42 12.61
C ASP A 119 9.65 0.52 11.67
N LYS A 120 10.77 1.05 11.18
CA LYS A 120 11.65 0.30 10.28
C LYS A 120 12.19 -0.98 10.91
N SER A 121 12.28 -1.11 12.22
CA SER A 121 12.75 -2.36 12.84
C SER A 121 11.81 -3.54 12.54
N THR A 122 10.51 -3.26 12.32
CA THR A 122 9.50 -4.25 11.96
C THR A 122 9.74 -4.81 10.55
N HIS A 123 10.01 -3.92 9.58
CA HIS A 123 9.97 -4.26 8.16
C HIS A 123 11.26 -4.00 7.38
N GLY A 124 12.12 -3.09 7.81
CA GLY A 124 13.39 -2.80 7.15
C GLY A 124 13.25 -2.07 5.81
N ALA A 125 12.08 -1.50 5.52
CA ALA A 125 11.77 -0.91 4.21
C ALA A 125 12.44 0.45 3.99
N GLU A 126 12.60 0.79 2.71
CA GLU A 126 13.13 2.08 2.24
C GLU A 126 12.00 3.08 1.96
N ALA A 127 10.80 2.59 1.66
CA ALA A 127 9.60 3.41 1.52
C ALA A 127 8.37 2.73 2.12
N ILE A 128 7.34 3.53 2.40
CA ILE A 128 6.05 3.03 2.88
C ILE A 128 4.95 3.41 1.89
N VAL A 129 3.94 2.56 1.73
CA VAL A 129 2.74 2.82 0.96
C VAL A 129 1.62 3.13 1.95
N ASN A 130 1.03 4.32 1.81
CA ASN A 130 -0.04 4.80 2.69
C ASN A 130 -1.30 5.17 1.87
N SER A 131 -2.48 4.84 2.40
CA SER A 131 -3.75 5.25 1.81
C SER A 131 -3.99 6.74 2.03
N GLU A 132 -4.00 7.51 0.95
CA GLU A 132 -4.37 8.92 0.95
C GLU A 132 -5.79 9.09 0.41
N ASN A 133 -6.55 9.98 1.05
CA ASN A 133 -7.91 10.27 0.60
C ASN A 133 -7.81 11.28 -0.55
N ALA A 134 -8.19 10.89 -1.76
CA ALA A 134 -8.25 11.82 -2.90
C ALA A 134 -9.18 13.03 -2.69
N GLY A 135 -10.05 12.98 -1.68
CA GLY A 135 -11.00 14.03 -1.33
C GLY A 135 -10.55 15.03 -0.26
N MET A 136 -9.31 14.96 0.26
CA MET A 136 -8.78 16.03 1.12
C MET A 136 -8.23 17.18 0.27
N ASN A 137 -9.15 18.00 -0.27
CA ASN A 137 -8.90 19.39 -0.64
C ASN A 137 -9.75 20.29 0.27
#